data_AF-A0A221W8G7-F1
#
_entry.id   AF-A0A221W8G7-F1
#
_cell.length_a   1.000
_cell.length_b   1.000
_cell.length_c   1.000
_cell.angle_alpha   90.00
_cell.angle_beta   90.00
_cell.angle_gamma   90.00
#
_symmetry.space_group_name_H-M   'P 1'
#
loop_
_entity.id
_entity.type
_entity.pdbx_description
1 polymer ?
#
loop_
_entity_poly.entity_id
_entity_poly.type
_entity_poly.pdbx_seq_one_letter_code
_entity_poly.pdbx_strand_id
1 'polypeptide(L)'
;MADAYELDPEKLPQAIADLEEAYLAAQSLRNRVSRLMEIRPGNGSDEVSINAAVQLNRIAIDESIGSLAKTQRELVDAIGETRDKFKRMLADYLHLEDVNQLPDYDLPAAELPQVVDYWERQAERNGQRSPGGATAI
;
A
#
# COMPACT_ATOMS: atom_id res chain seq x y z
N MET A 1 -11.16 -9.45 14.59
CA MET A 1 -11.73 -8.60 13.53
C MET A 1 -10.57 -7.88 12.90
N ALA A 2 -10.12 -8.36 11.74
CA ALA A 2 -9.13 -7.63 10.95
C ALA A 2 -9.93 -6.62 10.13
N ASP A 3 -9.90 -5.34 10.51
CA ASP A 3 -10.26 -4.27 9.58
C ASP A 3 -9.21 -4.29 8.48
N ALA A 4 -9.39 -5.20 7.52
CA ALA A 4 -8.65 -5.22 6.29
C ALA A 4 -9.16 -4.01 5.50
N TYR A 5 -8.50 -2.88 5.67
CA TYR A 5 -8.57 -1.78 4.72
C TYR A 5 -8.22 -2.38 3.35
N GLU A 6 -9.25 -2.63 2.54
CA GLU A 6 -9.12 -3.06 1.15
C GLU A 6 -8.59 -1.85 0.38
N LEU A 7 -7.28 -1.70 0.41
CA LEU A 7 -6.59 -0.57 -0.17
C LEU A 7 -6.36 -0.87 -1.65
N ASP A 8 -7.02 -0.08 -2.50
CA ASP A 8 -6.87 -0.12 -3.95
C ASP A 8 -5.39 0.10 -4.33
N PRO A 9 -4.72 -0.89 -4.92
CA PRO A 9 -3.28 -0.84 -5.17
C PRO A 9 -2.90 0.23 -6.20
N GLU A 10 -3.82 0.68 -7.05
CA GLU A 10 -3.58 1.80 -7.97
C GLU A 10 -3.51 3.15 -7.23
N LYS A 11 -4.16 3.24 -6.05
CA LYS A 11 -4.18 4.45 -5.22
C LYS A 11 -3.06 4.49 -4.18
N LEU A 12 -2.36 3.37 -3.95
CA LEU A 12 -1.23 3.26 -3.01
C LEU A 12 -0.13 4.31 -3.27
N PRO A 13 0.31 4.57 -4.51
CA PRO A 13 1.34 5.59 -4.77
C PRO A 13 0.94 6.99 -4.33
N GLN A 14 -0.30 7.39 -4.63
CA GLN A 14 -0.82 8.70 -4.21
C GLN A 14 -0.96 8.76 -2.68
N ALA A 15 -1.48 7.72 -2.05
CA ALA A 15 -1.61 7.67 -0.59
C ALA A 15 -0.24 7.74 0.11
N ILE A 16 0.81 7.14 -0.47
CA ILE A 16 2.19 7.28 0.03
C ILE A 16 2.68 8.72 -0.11
N ALA A 17 2.43 9.39 -1.25
CA ALA A 17 2.80 10.78 -1.46
C ALA A 17 2.10 11.72 -0.45
N ASP A 18 0.80 11.53 -0.23
CA ASP A 18 0.03 12.29 0.75
C ASP A 18 0.56 12.07 2.18
N LEU A 19 0.93 10.83 2.53
CA LEU A 19 1.56 10.51 3.81
C LEU A 19 2.97 11.10 3.94
N GLU A 20 3.73 11.22 2.86
CA GLU A 20 5.03 11.89 2.86
C GLU A 20 4.89 13.40 3.09
N GLU A 21 3.91 14.05 2.45
CA GLU A 21 3.59 15.45 2.70
C GLU A 21 3.13 15.67 4.15
N ALA A 22 2.21 14.82 4.65
CA ALA A 22 1.75 14.86 6.04
C ALA A 22 2.91 14.65 7.02
N TYR A 23 3.85 13.77 6.71
CA TYR A 23 5.04 13.52 7.52
C TYR A 23 5.95 14.75 7.60
N LEU A 24 6.17 15.45 6.47
CA LEU A 24 6.93 16.70 6.44
C LEU A 24 6.23 17.81 7.22
N ALA A 25 4.90 17.93 7.11
CA ALA A 25 4.11 18.88 7.88
C ALA A 25 4.19 18.60 9.39
N ALA A 26 4.10 17.32 9.80
CA ALA A 26 4.24 16.90 11.19
C ALA A 26 5.65 17.18 11.75
N GLN A 27 6.70 17.02 10.95
CA GLN A 27 8.06 17.44 11.32
C GLN A 27 8.20 18.96 11.47
N SER A 28 7.55 19.74 10.60
CA SER A 28 7.52 21.20 10.75
C SER A 28 6.83 21.62 12.06
N LEU A 29 5.74 20.92 12.43
CA LEU A 29 5.06 21.13 13.71
C LEU A 29 5.99 20.81 14.88
N ARG A 30 6.74 19.72 14.85
CA ARG A 30 7.78 19.38 15.85
C ARG A 30 8.74 20.52 16.12
N ASN A 31 9.22 21.17 15.07
CA ASN A 31 10.16 22.29 15.17
C ASN A 31 9.52 23.52 15.81
N ARG A 32 8.21 23.70 15.67
CA ARG A 32 7.47 24.78 16.35
C ARG A 32 7.23 24.44 17.82
N VAL A 33 6.88 23.21 18.14
CA VAL A 33 6.73 22.74 19.52
C VAL A 33 8.05 22.88 20.28
N SER A 34 9.17 22.47 19.68
CA SER A 34 10.51 22.61 20.28
C SER A 34 10.83 24.08 20.60
N ARG A 35 10.51 25.01 19.70
CA ARG A 35 10.66 26.46 19.95
C ARG A 35 9.78 26.98 21.08
N LEU A 36 8.57 26.45 21.26
CA LEU A 36 7.71 26.81 22.40
C LEU A 36 8.30 26.32 23.72
N MET A 37 8.95 25.16 23.73
CA MET A 37 9.61 24.62 24.92
C MET A 37 10.82 25.44 25.36
N GLU A 38 11.48 26.14 24.43
CA GLU A 38 12.60 27.04 24.71
C GLU A 38 12.17 28.36 25.39
N ILE A 39 10.88 28.69 25.36
CA ILE A 39 10.35 29.89 26.02
C ILE A 39 10.42 29.68 27.53
N ARG A 40 11.40 30.34 28.16
CA ARG A 40 11.56 30.36 29.61
C ARG A 40 10.43 31.16 30.27
N PRO A 41 9.86 30.67 31.38
CA PRO A 41 8.99 31.47 32.22
C PRO A 41 9.73 32.71 32.74
N GLY A 42 9.14 33.90 32.57
CA GLY A 42 9.71 35.15 33.12
C GLY A 42 10.00 36.29 32.14
N ASN A 43 9.55 36.21 30.88
CA ASN A 43 9.68 37.35 29.94
C ASN A 43 8.80 38.58 30.29
N GLY A 44 7.98 38.50 31.34
CA GLY A 44 7.20 39.60 31.90
C GLY A 44 7.40 39.71 33.41
N SER A 45 7.29 40.93 33.95
CA SER A 45 7.53 41.21 35.38
C SER A 45 6.29 41.10 36.26
N ASP A 46 5.10 40.90 35.68
CA ASP A 46 3.86 40.74 36.43
C ASP A 46 3.53 39.26 36.70
N GLU A 47 2.76 39.02 37.76
CA GLU A 47 2.36 37.67 38.18
C GLU A 47 1.54 36.94 37.11
N VAL A 48 0.79 37.69 36.29
CA VAL A 48 -0.03 37.15 35.19
C VAL A 48 0.85 36.58 34.09
N SER A 49 1.87 37.31 33.62
CA SER A 49 2.78 36.83 32.57
C SER A 49 3.60 35.63 33.05
N ILE A 50 4.03 35.65 34.32
CA ILE A 50 4.76 34.52 34.92
C ILE A 50 3.86 33.27 34.93
N ASN A 51 2.62 33.39 35.40
CA ASN A 51 1.66 32.29 35.43
C ASN A 51 1.33 31.78 34.02
N ALA A 52 1.07 32.68 33.07
CA ALA A 52 0.82 32.33 31.68
C ALA A 52 2.00 31.55 31.07
N ALA A 53 3.23 31.98 31.32
CA ALA A 53 4.41 31.29 30.83
C ALA A 53 4.59 29.89 31.47
N VAL A 54 4.28 29.74 32.76
CA VAL A 54 4.27 28.43 33.44
C VAL A 54 3.23 27.50 32.83
N GLN A 55 2.01 27.98 32.57
CA GLN A 55 0.95 27.18 31.96
C GLN A 55 1.26 26.78 30.52
N LEU A 56 1.78 27.70 29.72
CA LEU A 56 2.22 27.41 28.34
C LEU A 56 3.33 26.38 28.32
N ASN A 57 4.30 26.51 29.21
CA ASN A 57 5.39 25.54 29.34
C ASN A 57 4.82 24.17 29.73
N ARG A 58 3.92 24.12 30.72
CA ARG A 58 3.24 22.87 31.13
C ARG A 58 2.52 22.20 29.96
N ILE A 59 1.72 22.93 29.17
CA ILE A 59 1.04 22.37 27.98
C ILE A 59 2.06 21.83 26.96
N ALA A 60 3.20 22.52 26.81
CA ALA A 60 4.24 22.11 25.87
C ALA A 60 5.00 20.84 26.32
N ILE A 61 5.33 20.69 27.60
CA ILE A 61 6.28 19.66 28.08
C ILE A 61 5.71 18.60 29.03
N ASP A 62 4.64 18.88 29.77
CA ASP A 62 4.16 18.00 30.84
C ASP A 62 3.48 16.73 30.26
N GLU A 63 4.25 15.65 30.17
CA GLU A 63 3.79 14.39 29.59
C GLU A 63 2.61 13.77 30.36
N SER A 64 2.42 14.13 31.64
CA SER A 64 1.34 13.61 32.49
C SER A 64 -0.05 14.11 32.08
N ILE A 65 -0.11 15.26 31.39
CA ILE A 65 -1.37 15.85 30.89
C ILE A 65 -1.57 15.62 29.38
N GLY A 66 -0.71 14.83 28.73
CA GLY A 66 -0.73 14.67 27.28
C GLY A 66 -0.16 15.89 26.57
N SER A 67 1.08 16.26 26.90
CA SER A 67 1.74 17.43 26.33
C SER A 67 1.75 17.47 24.80
N LEU A 68 1.88 18.68 24.29
CA LEU A 68 2.04 18.93 22.85
C LEU A 68 3.27 18.20 22.29
N ALA A 69 4.36 18.12 23.05
CA ALA A 69 5.57 17.39 22.65
C ALA A 69 5.33 15.87 22.52
N LYS A 70 4.58 15.28 23.46
CA LYS A 70 4.22 13.86 23.40
C LYS A 70 3.31 13.57 22.20
N THR A 71 2.22 14.33 22.08
CA THR A 71 1.23 14.17 21.00
C THR A 71 1.87 14.33 19.62
N GLN A 72 2.78 15.30 19.47
CA GLN A 72 3.50 15.52 18.23
C GLN A 72 4.44 14.35 17.89
N ARG A 73 5.13 13.78 18.89
CA ARG A 73 6.00 12.60 18.68
C ARG A 73 5.18 11.41 18.20
N GLU A 74 4.11 11.10 18.91
CA GLU A 74 3.19 10.01 18.56
C GLU A 74 2.59 10.20 17.15
N LEU A 75 2.26 11.43 16.75
CA LEU A 75 1.77 11.72 15.40
C LEU A 75 2.84 11.45 14.33
N VAL A 76 4.07 11.89 14.54
CA VAL A 76 5.18 11.66 13.59
C VAL A 76 5.47 10.17 13.46
N ASP A 77 5.48 9.45 14.58
CA ASP A 77 5.73 8.02 14.61
C ASP A 77 4.60 7.26 13.89
N ALA A 78 3.33 7.57 14.19
CA ALA A 78 2.17 6.95 13.56
C ALA A 78 2.12 7.18 12.03
N ILE A 79 2.39 8.40 11.56
CA ILE A 79 2.46 8.69 10.12
C ILE A 79 3.63 7.93 9.48
N GLY A 80 4.80 7.91 10.13
CA GLY A 80 5.98 7.19 9.65
C GLY A 80 5.74 5.69 9.51
N GLU A 81 5.17 5.06 10.54
CA GLU A 81 4.80 3.64 10.54
C GLU A 81 3.78 3.32 9.43
N THR A 82 2.76 4.16 9.27
CA THR A 82 1.73 3.99 8.24
C THR A 82 2.32 4.09 6.84
N ARG A 83 3.18 5.09 6.60
CA ARG A 83 3.89 5.27 5.32
C ARG A 83 4.75 4.04 5.00
N ASP A 84 5.53 3.57 5.96
CA ASP A 84 6.41 2.41 5.75
C ASP A 84 5.62 1.13 5.51
N LYS A 85 4.45 0.98 6.16
CA LYS A 85 3.51 -0.11 5.88
C LYS A 85 2.97 -0.04 4.44
N PHE A 86 2.60 1.14 3.95
CA PHE A 86 2.10 1.31 2.58
C PHE A 86 3.19 1.05 1.54
N LYS A 87 4.43 1.48 1.80
CA LYS A 87 5.57 1.18 0.93
C LYS A 87 5.83 -0.32 0.81
N ARG A 88 5.75 -1.07 1.92
CA ARG A 88 5.84 -2.54 1.90
C ARG A 88 4.70 -3.17 1.11
N MET A 89 3.46 -2.71 1.34
CA MET A 89 2.29 -3.20 0.61
C MET A 89 2.40 -2.99 -0.90
N LEU A 90 2.92 -1.83 -1.33
CA LEU A 90 3.17 -1.56 -2.75
C LEU A 90 4.25 -2.48 -3.32
N ALA A 91 5.34 -2.72 -2.57
CA ALA A 91 6.39 -3.64 -3.00
C ALA A 91 5.88 -5.09 -3.12
N ASP A 92 5.07 -5.54 -2.16
CA ASP A 92 4.46 -6.86 -2.18
C ASP A 92 3.50 -7.01 -3.37
N TYR A 93 2.72 -5.97 -3.67
CA TYR A 93 1.82 -5.95 -4.83
C TYR A 93 2.58 -6.01 -6.16
N LEU A 94 3.60 -5.16 -6.34
CA LEU A 94 4.43 -5.16 -7.56
C LEU A 94 5.15 -6.51 -7.75
N HIS A 95 5.63 -7.12 -6.66
CA HIS A 95 6.24 -8.44 -6.73
C HIS A 95 5.23 -9.52 -7.15
N LEU A 96 4.00 -9.45 -6.65
CA LEU A 96 2.92 -10.36 -7.05
C LEU A 96 2.56 -10.17 -8.54
N GLU A 97 2.58 -8.92 -9.02
CA GLU A 97 2.37 -8.61 -10.43
C GLU A 97 3.49 -9.19 -11.31
N ASP A 98 4.76 -8.98 -10.93
CA ASP A 98 5.93 -9.53 -11.65
C ASP A 98 5.92 -11.06 -11.72
N VAL A 99 5.51 -11.74 -10.65
CA VAL A 99 5.42 -13.22 -10.62
C VAL A 99 4.23 -13.73 -11.47
N ASN A 100 3.17 -12.95 -11.60
CA ASN A 100 1.98 -13.31 -12.38
C ASN A 100 2.03 -12.83 -13.84
N GLN A 101 3.08 -12.12 -14.25
CA GLN A 101 3.32 -11.84 -15.66
C GLN A 101 3.57 -13.18 -16.39
N LEU A 102 2.65 -13.51 -17.29
CA LEU A 102 2.87 -14.56 -18.28
C LEU A 102 4.16 -14.22 -19.02
N PRO A 103 5.14 -15.13 -19.13
CA PRO A 103 6.31 -14.87 -19.95
C PRO A 103 5.86 -14.49 -21.36
N ASP A 104 6.38 -13.37 -21.88
CA ASP A 104 6.27 -13.00 -23.29
C ASP A 104 7.00 -14.07 -24.10
N TYR A 105 6.29 -15.16 -24.37
CA TYR A 105 6.70 -16.12 -25.37
C TYR A 105 6.53 -15.44 -26.72
N ASP A 106 7.56 -14.71 -27.13
CA ASP A 106 7.81 -14.39 -28.52
C ASP A 106 8.23 -15.70 -29.20
N LEU A 107 7.25 -16.58 -29.38
CA LEU A 107 7.42 -17.77 -30.19
C LEU A 107 7.76 -17.24 -31.58
N PRO A 108 8.95 -17.52 -32.16
CA PRO A 108 9.02 -17.54 -33.61
C PRO A 108 7.84 -18.43 -34.03
N ALA A 109 7.15 -18.10 -35.11
CA ALA A 109 6.14 -18.96 -35.70
C ALA A 109 6.81 -20.29 -36.08
N ALA A 110 7.06 -21.14 -35.09
CA ALA A 110 7.41 -22.51 -35.21
C ALA A 110 6.14 -23.06 -35.81
N GLU A 111 6.25 -23.40 -37.09
CA GLU A 111 5.29 -24.18 -37.83
C GLU A 111 4.76 -25.25 -36.88
N LEU A 112 3.59 -24.97 -36.28
CA LEU A 112 2.89 -25.96 -35.50
C LEU A 112 2.69 -27.10 -36.48
N PRO A 113 3.23 -28.31 -36.24
CA PRO A 113 2.85 -29.44 -37.08
C PRO A 113 1.34 -29.49 -36.96
N GLN A 114 0.63 -29.24 -38.06
CA GLN A 114 -0.82 -29.21 -38.09
C GLN A 114 -1.28 -30.45 -37.36
N VAL A 115 -1.83 -30.25 -36.16
CA VAL A 115 -2.36 -31.35 -35.36
C VAL A 115 -3.60 -31.76 -36.11
N VAL A 116 -3.43 -32.69 -37.04
CA VAL A 116 -4.53 -33.34 -37.74
C VAL A 116 -5.36 -33.97 -36.64
N ASP A 117 -6.51 -33.34 -36.47
CA ASP A 117 -7.41 -33.42 -35.34
C ASP A 117 -7.62 -34.88 -34.93
N TYR A 118 -7.38 -35.18 -33.66
CA TYR A 118 -7.76 -36.47 -33.08
C TYR A 118 -9.27 -36.72 -33.31
N TRP A 119 -10.06 -35.65 -33.31
CA TRP A 119 -11.49 -35.64 -33.58
C TRP A 119 -11.86 -35.95 -35.04
N GLU A 120 -11.07 -35.50 -36.01
CA GLU A 120 -11.29 -35.79 -37.44
C GLU A 120 -11.02 -37.27 -37.76
N ARG A 121 -9.94 -37.83 -37.21
CA ARG A 121 -9.64 -39.28 -37.34
C ARG A 121 -10.70 -40.17 -36.70
N GLN A 122 -11.35 -39.69 -35.63
CA GLN A 122 -12.41 -40.43 -34.95
C GLN A 122 -13.73 -40.38 -35.73
N ALA A 123 -14.00 -39.27 -36.42
CA ALA A 123 -15.13 -39.12 -37.33
C ALA A 123 -14.99 -40.00 -38.59
N GLU A 124 -13.81 -40.07 -39.19
CA GLU A 124 -13.54 -40.97 -40.34
C GLU A 124 -13.69 -42.45 -39.97
N ARG A 125 -13.21 -42.87 -38.80
CA ARG A 125 -13.35 -44.25 -38.31
C ARG A 125 -14.80 -44.65 -38.06
N ASN A 126 -15.64 -43.71 -37.62
CA ASN A 126 -17.06 -43.96 -37.40
C ASN A 126 -17.88 -43.87 -38.69
N GLY A 127 -17.45 -43.10 -39.68
CA GLY A 127 -18.09 -42.97 -41.00
C GLY A 127 -17.84 -44.14 -41.96
N GLN A 128 -16.82 -44.99 -41.73
CA GLN A 128 -16.48 -46.10 -42.61
C GLN A 128 -17.13 -47.46 -42.26
N ARG A 129 -18.01 -47.54 -41.26
CA ARG A 129 -18.81 -48.75 -41.03
C ARG A 129 -20.08 -48.78 -41.88
N SER A 130 -19.86 -49.33 -43.09
CA SER A 130 -20.80 -50.08 -43.96
C SER A 130 -21.47 -49.30 -45.10
N PRO A 131 -21.07 -49.64 -46.33
CA PRO A 131 -22.05 -50.15 -47.28
C PRO A 131 -21.63 -51.52 -47.84
N GLY A 132 -22.45 -52.54 -47.55
CA GLY A 132 -22.86 -53.54 -48.54
C GLY A 132 -22.03 -54.82 -48.70
N GLY A 133 -22.54 -55.92 -48.13
CA GLY A 133 -22.48 -57.26 -48.71
C GLY A 133 -23.80 -57.97 -48.38
N ALA A 134 -24.80 -57.93 -49.27
CA ALA A 134 -25.08 -58.89 -50.34
C ALA A 134 -25.99 -60.08 -49.90
N THR A 135 -27.28 -59.91 -50.23
CA THR A 135 -28.38 -60.86 -50.54
C THR A 135 -28.30 -62.39 -50.33
N ALA A 136 -29.48 -62.93 -49.94
CA ALA A 136 -30.13 -64.22 -50.27
C ALA A 136 -29.90 -65.46 -49.39
N ILE A 137 -30.97 -65.90 -48.69
CA ILE A 137 -31.76 -67.13 -48.94
C ILE A 137 -33.22 -66.83 -48.62
#